data_AF-A0A497ND83-F1
#
_entry.id   AF-A0A497ND83-F1
#
_cell.length_a   1.000
_cell.length_b   1.000
_cell.length_c   1.000
_cell.angle_alpha   90.00
_cell.angle_beta   90.00
_cell.angle_gamma   90.00
#
_symmetry.space_group_name_H-M   'P 1'
#
loop_
_entity.id
_entity.type
_entity.pdbx_description
1 polymer ?
#
loop_
_entity_poly.entity_id
_entity_poly.type
_entity_poly.pdbx_seq_one_letter_code
_entity_poly.pdbx_strand_id
1 'polypeptide(L)' 'MEEVYAVYEKGILKPGKKLEFPKGTPVKIKVGVVRATRLYEIVRRYSALLRDVEEDPLAVLLRMKGR' A
#
# COMPACT_ATOMS: atom_id res chain seq x y z
N MET A 1 -9.66 -14.76 -7.09
CA MET A 1 -9.14 -13.73 -8.02
C MET A 1 -7.84 -13.21 -7.44
N GLU A 2 -6.74 -13.30 -8.16
CA GLU A 2 -5.44 -12.83 -7.69
C GLU A 2 -5.23 -11.38 -8.16
N GLU A 3 -5.12 -10.44 -7.21
CA GLU A 3 -4.81 -9.04 -7.52
C GLU A 3 -3.29 -8.89 -7.65
N VAL A 4 -2.85 -8.30 -8.77
CA VAL A 4 -1.42 -8.12 -9.09
C VAL A 4 -1.12 -6.64 -9.22
N TYR A 5 -0.16 -6.18 -8.41
CA TYR A 5 0.32 -4.80 -8.46
C TYR A 5 1.29 -4.63 -9.63
N ALA A 6 1.27 -3.44 -10.24
CA ALA A 6 2.14 -3.05 -11.33
C ALA A 6 2.76 -1.68 -11.07
N VAL A 7 4.00 -1.50 -11.52
CA VAL A 7 4.70 -0.21 -11.51
C VAL A 7 4.45 0.48 -12.85
N TYR A 8 4.09 1.76 -12.79
CA TYR A 8 3.92 2.59 -13.97
C TYR A 8 5.24 3.30 -14.31
N GLU A 9 5.81 3.02 -15.48
CA GLU A 9 7.02 3.66 -15.98
C GLU A 9 6.87 4.03 -17.46
N LYS A 10 6.99 5.33 -17.77
CA LYS A 10 7.01 5.85 -19.15
C LYS A 10 5.83 5.36 -20.02
N GLY A 11 4.63 5.26 -19.46
CA GLY A 11 3.43 4.81 -20.19
C GLY A 11 3.20 3.28 -20.17
N ILE A 12 4.08 2.52 -19.52
CA ILE A 12 4.01 1.06 -19.47
C ILE A 12 3.69 0.61 -18.03
N LEU A 13 2.69 -0.27 -17.88
CA LEU A 13 2.40 -0.96 -16.62
C LEU A 13 3.20 -2.27 -16.56
N LYS A 14 4.22 -2.31 -15.70
CA LYS A 14 5.06 -3.49 -15.47
C LYS A 14 4.57 -4.26 -14.24
N PRO A 15 4.13 -5.51 -14.36
CA PRO A 15 3.66 -6.26 -13.19
C PRO A 15 4.82 -6.55 -12.24
N GLY A 16 4.57 -6.48 -10.93
CA GLY A 16 5.58 -6.76 -9.90
C GLY A 16 5.98 -8.23 -9.80
N LYS A 17 5.24 -9.11 -10.47
CA LYS A 17 5.55 -10.54 -10.65
C LYS A 17 5.25 -10.98 -12.07
N LYS A 18 5.92 -12.03 -12.53
CA LYS A 18 5.65 -12.63 -13.84
C LYS A 18 4.24 -13.22 -13.86
N LEU A 19 3.50 -12.93 -14.93
CA LEU A 19 2.17 -13.46 -15.18
C LEU A 19 2.25 -14.45 -16.34
N GLU A 20 1.88 -15.70 -16.09
CA GLU A 20 1.86 -16.76 -17.10
C GLU A 20 0.41 -17.04 -17.50
N PHE A 21 -0.06 -16.31 -18.52
CA PHE A 21 -1.38 -16.51 -19.10
C PHE A 21 -1.26 -16.88 -20.57
N PRO A 22 -2.20 -17.68 -21.11
CA PRO A 22 -2.29 -17.93 -22.55
C PRO A 22 -2.35 -16.64 -23.35
N LYS A 23 -1.77 -16.65 -24.55
CA LYS A 23 -1.82 -15.50 -25.46
C LYS A 23 -3.28 -15.15 -25.77
N GLY A 24 -3.63 -13.87 -25.63
CA GLY A 24 -4.99 -13.37 -25.87
C GLY A 24 -5.92 -13.44 -24.66
N THR A 25 -5.44 -13.86 -23.48
CA THR A 25 -6.24 -13.87 -22.26
C THR A 25 -6.71 -12.45 -21.90
N PRO A 26 -8.03 -12.18 -21.82
CA PRO A 26 -8.54 -10.89 -21.41
C PRO A 26 -8.26 -10.66 -19.92
N VAL A 27 -7.67 -9.51 -19.59
CA VAL A 27 -7.36 -9.11 -18.21
C VAL A 27 -8.10 -7.84 -17.85
N LYS A 28 -8.59 -7.76 -16.60
CA LYS A 28 -9.21 -6.55 -16.06
C LYS A 28 -8.14 -5.70 -15.38
N ILE A 29 -7.90 -4.51 -15.90
CA ILE A 29 -6.95 -3.56 -15.31
C ILE A 29 -7.72 -2.54 -14.47
N LYS A 30 -7.37 -2.42 -13.18
CA LYS A 30 -7.81 -1.31 -12.32
C LYS A 30 -6.60 -0.40 -12.08
N VAL A 31 -6.64 0.82 -12.62
CA VAL A 31 -5.57 1.81 -12.42
C VAL A 31 -5.99 2.75 -11.29
N GLY A 32 -5.32 2.66 -10.15
CA GLY A 32 -5.47 3.60 -9.04
C GLY A 32 -4.16 4.37 -8.86
N VAL A 33 -4.18 5.69 -9.06
CA VAL A 33 -3.01 6.52 -8.78
C VAL A 33 -2.87 6.66 -7.27
N VAL A 34 -1.92 5.93 -6.68
CA VAL A 34 -1.52 6.14 -5.28
C VAL A 34 -0.68 7.42 -5.26
N ARG A 35 -1.36 8.58 -5.17
CA ARG A 35 -0.65 9.83 -4.90
C ARG A 35 -0.11 9.71 -3.47
N ALA A 36 1.20 9.90 -3.30
CA ALA A 36 1.83 9.94 -1.98
C ALA A 36 1.16 10.96 -1.04
N THR A 37 0.48 11.98 -1.59
CA THR A 37 -0.37 12.91 -0.84
C THR A 37 -1.43 12.21 -0.01
N ARG A 38 -2.01 11.10 -0.47
CA ARG A 38 -3.01 10.33 0.29
C ARG A 38 -2.40 9.55 1.45
N LEU A 39 -1.19 9.01 1.27
CA LEU A 39 -0.41 8.42 2.35
C LEU A 39 -0.05 9.47 3.39
N TYR A 40 0.38 10.65 2.95
CA TYR A 40 0.67 11.78 3.82
C TYR A 40 -0.58 12.27 4.56
N GLU A 41 -1.74 12.35 3.90
CA GLU A 41 -3.03 12.68 4.54
C GLU A 41 -3.42 11.65 5.59
N ILE A 42 -3.26 10.36 5.29
CA ILE A 42 -3.55 9.27 6.23
C ILE A 42 -2.63 9.38 7.45
N VAL A 43 -1.32 9.53 7.24
CA VAL A 43 -0.35 9.68 8.32
C VAL A 43 -0.68 10.92 9.15
N ARG A 44 -0.93 12.06 8.51
CA ARG A 44 -1.28 13.32 9.20
C ARG A 44 -2.56 13.18 10.04
N ARG A 45 -3.57 12.47 9.52
CA ARG A 45 -4.83 12.21 10.24
C ARG A 45 -4.61 11.33 11.47
N TYR A 46 -3.84 10.25 11.34
CA TYR A 46 -3.52 9.38 12.47
C TYR A 46 -2.62 10.08 13.50
N SER A 47 -1.62 10.85 13.05
CA SER A 47 -0.78 11.66 13.95
C SER A 47 -1.58 12.69 14.73
N ALA A 48 -2.66 13.25 14.14
CA ALA A 48 -3.55 14.17 14.86
C ALA A 48 -4.40 13.43 15.91
N LEU A 49 -4.93 12.25 15.60
CA LEU A 49 -5.72 11.44 16.53
C LEU A 49 -4.90 10.96 17.74
N LEU A 50 -3.60 10.76 17.55
CA LEU A 50 -2.69 10.27 18.58
C LEU A 50 -1.92 11.39 19.28
N ARG A 51 -2.20 12.66 18.96
CA ARG A 51 -1.46 13.80 19.51
C ARG A 51 -1.57 13.92 21.03
N ASP A 52 -2.73 13.59 21.57
CA ASP A 52 -3.05 13.76 23.00
C ASP A 52 -3.00 12.43 23.77
N VAL A 53 -2.43 11.39 23.17
CA VAL A 53 -2.23 10.09 23.83
C VAL A 53 -0.89 10.13 24.54
N GLU A 54 -0.91 10.06 25.88
CA GLU A 54 0.30 10.08 26.72
C GLU A 54 1.20 8.84 26.51
N GLU A 55 0.61 7.68 26.24
CA GLU A 55 1.37 6.46 25.96
C GLU A 55 1.72 6.37 24.47
N ASP A 56 3.00 6.14 24.16
CA ASP A 56 3.42 5.76 22.80
C ASP A 56 2.91 4.34 22.47
N PRO A 57 1.86 4.22 21.64
CA PRO A 57 1.23 2.93 21.38
C PRO A 57 2.17 1.99 20.61
N LEU A 58 3.07 2.55 19.79
CA LEU A 58 4.05 1.77 19.04
C LEU A 58 5.08 1.18 20.01
N ALA A 59 5.54 1.96 20.98
CA ALA A 59 6.46 1.47 22.01
C ALA A 59 5.84 0.36 22.88
N VAL A 60 4.53 0.42 23.16
CA VAL A 60 3.82 -0.65 23.87
C VAL A 60 3.74 -1.91 23.00
N LEU A 61 3.34 -1.78 21.73
CA LEU A 61 3.22 -2.90 20.80
C LEU A 61 4.57 -3.61 20.56
N LEU A 62 5.67 -2.85 20.45
CA LEU A 62 7.01 -3.41 20.29
C LEU A 62 7.48 -4.17 21.54
N ARG A 63 7.14 -3.69 22.74
CA ARG A 63 7.43 -4.41 24.00
C ARG A 63 6.66 -5.72 24.12
N MET A 64 5.43 -5.78 23.60
CA MET A 64 4.62 -7.01 23.59
C MET A 64 5.15 -8.08 22.64
N LYS A 65 5.80 -7.69 21.53
CA LYS A 65 6.35 -8.63 20.53
C LYS A 65 7.67 -9.31 20.96
N GLY A 66 8.33 -8.79 21.98
CA GLY A 66 9.55 -9.36 22.56
C GLY A 66 9.32 -10.37 23.70
N ARG A 67 8.07 -10.76 23.95
CA ARG A 67 7.65 -11.83 24.86
C ARG A 67 7.16 -13.03 24.05
#